data_AF-A0A7Z9Y9P2-F1
#
_entry.id   AF-A0A7Z9Y9P2-F1
#
_cell.length_a   1.000
_cell.length_b   1.000
_cell.length_c   1.000
_cell.angle_alpha   90.00
_cell.angle_beta   90.00
_cell.angle_gamma   90.00
#
_symmetry.space_group_name_H-M   'P 1'
#
loop_
_entity.id
_entity.type
_entity.pdbx_description
1 polymer ?
#
loop_
_entity_poly.entity_id
_entity_poly.type
_entity_poly.pdbx_seq_one_letter_code
_entity_poly.pdbx_strand_id
1 'polypeptide(L)'
;MGYTSSFGSGGLDVYLIKTDPDGNLVWQKTFGGGGLDVGSSVNLTSQGGFIVSGWTRSFTGGFGFTNVYLIGIDVDGNMIWQKVFGRKDFHDFGYSAVQTSDNGYLVVGVTYSWGHGPEDIYLAKLTRYQPSEKVYFPDPNLEAAVREAIGKPDGPIYKEDLVGLTALNAVGRKIVHLEGIEYCTELKKLYLSCNRISDLSPLGSLENLEGLYLDGNEIESIYPLTSLIKIGEGEGEKREGIIVHLGLSDNRISDISPLLDNLGIDNGDGVDLRGNPLNVRAYISHIPALRGRGVNLLWSSTTVFGTVRNGLTGDALPNVTIQVDGVKVTVSDFEGGYSFEVSRGTHIVEAFAENYVHYKGDVAVPRWGSKLQFDILLYLKEDIPKVNDVTSSYFDRTQRAYFLDGIPVDVRFRAAVDWGKFNPGLVRFISPKGTYEVKDTPYECTFNVGTEFGRGGRLKVVTISKEGVKSEPYIANFEVVPIPPGIPRELIKPIPQDNVLKYESSHDFGLTMIEEDVKEGKIPKKIPFFGGKGCEFNVAINVGVEVTSEGEAKAWARK
;
A
#
# COMPACT_ATOMS: atom_id res chain seq x y z
N MET A 1 50.69 26.79 42.65
CA MET A 1 50.77 27.42 41.30
C MET A 1 51.17 28.87 41.47
N GLY A 2 51.96 29.40 40.53
CA GLY A 2 52.31 30.82 40.45
C GLY A 2 52.98 31.12 39.11
N TYR A 3 54.03 31.94 39.13
CA TYR A 3 54.91 32.17 37.97
C TYR A 3 56.38 32.02 38.38
N THR A 4 57.27 31.86 37.41
CA THR A 4 58.72 31.81 37.63
C THR A 4 59.48 32.60 36.57
N SER A 5 60.60 33.19 36.97
CA SER A 5 61.60 33.79 36.07
C SER A 5 62.87 32.94 35.94
N SER A 6 62.92 31.80 36.66
CA SER A 6 64.10 30.92 36.69
C SER A 6 64.02 29.76 35.71
N PHE A 7 62.83 29.47 35.17
CA PHE A 7 62.56 28.37 34.26
C PHE A 7 61.56 28.81 33.19
N GLY A 8 61.71 28.35 31.94
CA GLY A 8 60.78 28.67 30.85
C GLY A 8 61.43 29.45 29.70
N SER A 9 60.64 30.22 28.96
CA SER A 9 61.03 30.83 27.68
C SER A 9 60.93 32.35 27.72
N GLY A 10 61.88 33.03 28.36
CA GLY A 10 61.98 34.50 28.30
C GLY A 10 61.53 35.18 29.59
N GLY A 11 60.34 35.79 29.58
CA GLY A 11 59.82 36.55 30.71
C GLY A 11 59.34 35.68 31.88
N LEU A 12 58.22 36.04 32.49
CA LEU A 12 57.60 35.20 33.52
C LEU A 12 56.80 34.10 32.84
N ASP A 13 56.94 32.86 33.30
CA ASP A 13 56.13 31.74 32.81
C ASP A 13 55.24 31.20 33.94
N VAL A 14 54.05 30.69 33.58
CA VAL A 14 53.16 30.01 34.53
C VAL A 14 53.89 28.81 35.10
N TYR A 15 53.95 28.69 36.43
CA TYR A 15 54.66 27.62 37.10
C TYR A 15 53.72 26.75 37.94
N LEU A 16 53.68 25.47 37.60
CA LEU A 16 52.89 24.46 38.28
C LEU A 16 53.78 23.41 38.93
N ILE A 17 53.43 23.05 40.16
CA ILE A 17 54.05 21.99 40.93
C ILE A 17 52.92 21.08 41.41
N LYS A 18 53.07 19.77 41.18
CA LYS A 18 52.26 18.72 41.78
C LYS A 18 53.11 17.97 42.78
N THR A 19 52.57 17.80 43.98
CA THR A 19 53.17 16.96 45.03
C THR A 19 52.29 15.76 45.32
N ASP A 20 52.86 14.73 45.94
CA ASP A 20 52.10 13.68 46.60
C ASP A 20 51.55 14.19 47.96
N PRO A 21 50.74 13.39 48.68
CA PRO A 21 50.22 13.76 49.99
C PRO A 21 51.30 14.00 51.06
N ASP A 22 52.49 13.44 50.89
CA ASP A 22 53.63 13.59 51.80
C ASP A 22 54.47 14.84 51.47
N GLY A 23 54.15 15.55 50.39
CA GLY A 23 54.82 16.76 49.93
C GLY A 23 56.00 16.51 48.99
N ASN A 24 56.24 15.28 48.55
CA ASN A 24 57.29 15.00 47.58
C ASN A 24 56.88 15.48 46.18
N LEU A 25 57.84 16.00 45.41
CA LEU A 25 57.61 16.45 44.05
C LEU A 25 57.23 15.27 43.15
N VAL A 26 56.04 15.34 42.55
CA VAL A 26 55.59 14.40 41.50
C VAL A 26 56.03 14.92 40.14
N TRP A 27 55.67 16.16 39.82
CA TRP A 27 56.15 16.85 38.64
C TRP A 27 56.08 18.36 38.82
N GLN A 28 56.90 19.07 38.04
CA GLN A 28 56.82 20.52 37.87
C GLN A 28 56.84 20.87 36.39
N LYS A 29 56.10 21.89 35.99
CA LYS A 29 55.91 22.30 34.60
C LYS A 29 55.82 23.82 34.49
N THR A 30 56.33 24.34 33.38
CA THR A 30 56.20 25.75 33.00
C THR A 30 55.37 25.89 31.73
N PHE A 31 54.49 26.89 31.67
CA PHE A 31 53.67 27.18 30.50
C PHE A 31 53.69 28.68 30.19
N GLY A 32 53.89 29.03 28.92
CA GLY A 32 54.04 30.41 28.49
C GLY A 32 54.89 30.51 27.23
N GLY A 33 55.30 31.73 26.90
CA GLY A 33 56.15 32.07 25.76
C GLY A 33 57.08 33.25 26.10
N GLY A 34 57.60 33.94 25.08
CA GLY A 34 58.62 34.99 25.23
C GLY A 34 58.29 36.17 26.16
N GLY A 35 57.03 36.36 26.52
CA GLY A 35 56.49 37.48 27.30
C GLY A 35 56.23 37.13 28.77
N LEU A 36 55.25 37.81 29.38
CA LEU A 36 54.83 37.56 30.76
C LEU A 36 53.55 36.71 30.77
N ASP A 37 53.61 35.55 31.40
CA ASP A 37 52.54 34.58 31.54
C ASP A 37 52.37 34.21 33.01
N VAL A 38 51.18 34.43 33.55
CA VAL A 38 50.90 34.28 34.99
C VAL A 38 49.65 33.45 35.20
N GLY A 39 49.75 32.42 36.03
CA GLY A 39 48.62 31.60 36.46
C GLY A 39 47.94 32.19 37.70
N SER A 40 46.62 32.37 37.63
CA SER A 40 45.77 32.93 38.69
C SER A 40 44.95 31.87 39.43
N SER A 41 44.41 30.85 38.73
CA SER A 41 43.80 29.67 39.36
C SER A 41 44.21 28.35 38.71
N VAL A 42 44.14 27.26 39.48
CA VAL A 42 44.21 25.88 38.98
C VAL A 42 43.10 25.08 39.65
N ASN A 43 42.33 24.33 38.87
CA ASN A 43 41.26 23.45 39.35
C ASN A 43 41.36 22.06 38.71
N LEU A 44 40.91 21.04 39.44
CA LEU A 44 40.80 19.67 38.92
C LEU A 44 39.65 19.57 37.91
N THR A 45 39.84 18.74 36.89
CA THR A 45 38.77 18.36 35.96
C THR A 45 38.18 16.99 36.33
N SER A 46 36.97 16.70 35.88
CA SER A 46 36.27 15.42 36.06
C SER A 46 37.03 14.21 35.52
N GLN A 47 38.00 14.45 34.63
CA GLN A 47 38.87 13.43 34.03
C GLN A 47 40.21 13.28 34.75
N GLY A 48 40.42 13.97 35.89
CA GLY A 48 41.65 13.89 36.69
C GLY A 48 42.80 14.76 36.18
N GLY A 49 42.58 15.56 35.13
CA GLY A 49 43.50 16.60 34.68
C GLY A 49 43.28 17.93 35.41
N PHE A 50 43.83 19.02 34.86
CA PHE A 50 43.75 20.35 35.45
C PHE A 50 43.34 21.40 34.42
N ILE A 51 42.59 22.41 34.86
CA ILE A 51 42.36 23.65 34.13
C ILE A 51 43.08 24.78 34.86
N VAL A 52 43.92 25.50 34.14
CA VAL A 52 44.59 26.71 34.64
C VAL A 52 43.96 27.92 33.99
N SER A 53 43.69 28.95 34.79
CA SER A 53 43.33 30.27 34.30
C SER A 53 44.36 31.30 34.73
N GLY A 54 44.59 32.28 33.88
CA GLY A 54 45.55 33.33 34.15
C GLY A 54 45.52 34.37 33.05
N TRP A 55 46.69 34.96 32.79
CA TRP A 55 46.84 35.94 31.75
C TRP A 55 48.22 35.86 31.09
N THR A 56 48.28 36.30 29.84
CA THR A 56 49.45 36.20 28.97
C THR A 56 49.74 37.54 28.29
N ARG A 57 51.01 37.86 28.10
CA ARG A 57 51.54 38.88 27.17
C ARG A 57 52.32 38.25 26.01
N SER A 58 52.45 36.92 26.00
CA SER A 58 53.17 36.16 24.98
C SER A 58 52.34 35.92 23.73
N PHE A 59 51.00 35.86 23.87
CA PHE A 59 50.09 35.43 22.81
C PHE A 59 49.01 36.47 22.46
N THR A 60 49.32 37.77 22.58
CA THR A 60 48.31 38.85 22.55
C THR A 60 48.20 39.62 21.23
N GLY A 61 49.08 39.37 20.25
CA GLY A 61 49.02 40.00 18.92
C GLY A 61 49.29 41.51 18.88
N GLY A 62 49.58 42.13 20.02
CA GLY A 62 49.97 43.54 20.20
C GLY A 62 51.00 43.70 21.32
N PHE A 63 51.92 44.65 21.18
CA PHE A 63 53.00 44.84 22.16
C PHE A 63 52.46 45.43 23.47
N GLY A 64 52.71 44.75 24.59
CA GLY A 64 52.46 45.27 25.95
C GLY A 64 51.08 44.99 26.54
N PHE A 65 50.15 44.44 25.77
CA PHE A 65 48.79 44.12 26.22
C PHE A 65 48.68 42.70 26.77
N THR A 66 47.71 42.51 27.66
CA THR A 66 47.51 41.27 28.41
C THR A 66 46.18 40.67 28.00
N ASN A 67 46.12 39.37 27.69
CA ASN A 67 44.88 38.65 27.44
C ASN A 67 44.71 37.52 28.45
N VAL A 68 43.48 37.06 28.61
CA VAL A 68 43.15 35.89 29.43
C VAL A 68 43.80 34.66 28.82
N TYR A 69 44.45 33.86 29.66
CA TYR A 69 45.13 32.65 29.27
C TYR A 69 44.51 31.44 29.97
N LEU A 70 44.02 30.48 29.20
CA LEU A 70 43.49 29.22 29.70
C LEU A 70 44.32 28.05 29.18
N ILE A 71 44.63 27.12 30.08
CA ILE A 71 45.47 25.95 29.77
C ILE A 71 44.79 24.70 30.31
N GLY A 72 44.43 23.79 29.39
CA GLY A 72 43.98 22.45 29.75
C GLY A 72 45.17 21.50 29.84
N ILE A 73 45.29 20.78 30.95
CA ILE A 73 46.43 19.94 31.30
C ILE A 73 45.94 18.53 31.66
N ASP A 74 46.66 17.50 31.26
CA ASP A 74 46.38 16.11 31.63
C ASP A 74 46.84 15.78 33.07
N VAL A 75 46.64 14.53 33.50
CA VAL A 75 47.00 14.06 34.85
C VAL A 75 48.52 14.06 35.13
N ASP A 76 49.32 13.95 34.06
CA ASP A 76 50.79 13.88 34.05
C ASP A 76 51.44 15.27 33.90
N GLY A 77 50.64 16.33 33.81
CA GLY A 77 51.10 17.70 33.70
C GLY A 77 51.46 18.12 32.28
N ASN A 78 51.03 17.41 31.24
CA ASN A 78 51.25 17.84 29.85
C ASN A 78 50.09 18.72 29.37
N MET A 79 50.42 19.76 28.60
CA MET A 79 49.43 20.64 28.00
C MET A 79 48.66 19.91 26.89
N ILE A 80 47.34 19.85 27.02
CA ILE A 80 46.43 19.29 26.01
C ILE A 80 46.04 20.39 25.02
N TRP A 81 45.69 21.57 25.53
CA TRP A 81 45.30 22.72 24.73
C TRP A 81 45.55 24.02 25.51
N GLN A 82 45.67 25.12 24.77
CA GLN A 82 45.65 26.46 25.33
C GLN A 82 44.72 27.37 24.52
N LYS A 83 44.13 28.35 25.19
CA LYS A 83 43.27 29.38 24.59
C LYS A 83 43.59 30.75 25.17
N VAL A 84 43.49 31.77 24.31
CA VAL A 84 43.76 33.16 24.65
C VAL A 84 42.53 33.98 24.29
N PHE A 85 42.03 34.77 25.25
CA PHE A 85 40.83 35.59 25.06
C PHE A 85 41.11 37.04 25.42
N GLY A 86 40.80 37.94 24.50
CA GLY A 86 41.00 39.37 24.65
C GLY A 86 41.12 40.05 23.29
N ARG A 87 41.15 41.38 23.27
CA ARG A 87 41.33 42.16 22.03
C ARG A 87 42.73 42.72 21.93
N LYS A 88 43.14 42.98 20.68
CA LYS A 88 44.33 43.79 20.42
C LYS A 88 44.12 45.17 21.05
N ASP A 89 45.12 45.64 21.79
CA ASP A 89 45.17 46.97 22.42
C ASP A 89 44.39 47.17 23.73
N PHE A 90 43.91 46.08 24.36
CA PHE A 90 43.24 46.13 25.67
C PHE A 90 43.82 45.11 26.65
N HIS A 91 43.55 45.29 27.94
CA HIS A 91 43.95 44.34 28.97
C HIS A 91 42.77 43.47 29.40
N ASP A 92 42.95 42.16 29.42
CA ASP A 92 41.97 41.20 29.93
C ASP A 92 42.69 40.19 30.84
N PHE A 93 42.11 39.93 32.01
CA PHE A 93 42.72 39.12 33.06
C PHE A 93 41.81 37.96 33.46
N GLY A 94 42.29 36.72 33.32
CA GLY A 94 41.61 35.55 33.85
C GLY A 94 41.96 35.33 35.32
N TYR A 95 40.95 35.18 36.18
CA TYR A 95 41.14 34.95 37.61
C TYR A 95 40.82 33.53 38.04
N SER A 96 39.70 32.98 37.58
CA SER A 96 39.32 31.59 37.91
C SER A 96 38.66 30.88 36.74
N ALA A 97 38.85 29.56 36.65
CA ALA A 97 38.11 28.71 35.74
C ALA A 97 37.72 27.39 36.41
N VAL A 98 36.49 26.94 36.18
CA VAL A 98 35.95 25.67 36.69
C VAL A 98 35.26 24.89 35.58
N GLN A 99 35.34 23.56 35.61
CA GLN A 99 34.63 22.73 34.67
C GLN A 99 33.13 22.67 35.02
N THR A 100 32.26 22.75 34.01
CA THR A 100 30.81 22.59 34.15
C THR A 100 30.38 21.14 33.94
N SER A 101 29.16 20.80 34.39
CA SER A 101 28.61 19.44 34.28
C SER A 101 28.43 18.95 32.84
N ASP A 102 28.30 19.86 31.87
CA ASP A 102 28.27 19.60 30.42
C ASP A 102 29.69 19.44 29.80
N ASN A 103 30.72 19.26 30.62
CA ASN A 103 32.13 19.19 30.23
C ASN A 103 32.69 20.47 29.56
N GLY A 104 31.98 21.59 29.66
CA GLY A 104 32.52 22.92 29.38
C GLY A 104 33.33 23.51 30.54
N TYR A 105 33.63 24.80 30.47
CA TYR A 105 34.30 25.58 31.51
C TYR A 105 33.61 26.94 31.72
N LEU A 106 33.43 27.35 32.96
CA LEU A 106 33.13 28.74 33.32
C LEU A 106 34.42 29.45 33.69
N VAL A 107 34.61 30.66 33.17
CA VAL A 107 35.80 31.48 33.38
C VAL A 107 35.34 32.84 33.88
N VAL A 108 35.92 33.30 34.98
CA VAL A 108 35.69 34.63 35.53
C VAL A 108 36.97 35.45 35.46
N GLY A 109 36.81 36.73 35.14
CA GLY A 109 37.92 37.63 34.94
C GLY A 109 37.48 39.09 34.94
N VAL A 110 38.46 39.93 34.65
CA VAL A 110 38.26 41.34 34.36
C VAL A 110 38.58 41.59 32.90
N THR A 111 37.77 42.41 32.25
CA THR A 111 37.91 42.81 30.86
C THR A 111 37.99 44.32 30.75
N TYR A 112 38.92 44.80 29.94
CA TYR A 112 38.94 46.18 29.45
C TYR A 112 38.45 46.21 27.98
N SER A 113 38.24 45.04 27.36
CA SER A 113 37.83 44.87 25.96
C SER A 113 36.32 44.94 25.72
N TRP A 114 35.50 44.78 26.77
CA TRP A 114 34.05 44.59 26.70
C TRP A 114 33.37 45.20 27.92
N GLY A 115 32.22 45.87 27.71
CA GLY A 115 31.37 46.43 28.76
C GLY A 115 31.13 47.94 28.63
N HIS A 116 30.56 48.56 29.67
CA HIS A 116 30.14 49.97 29.69
C HIS A 116 31.04 50.84 30.59
N GLY A 117 32.27 50.43 30.84
CA GLY A 117 33.27 51.19 31.60
C GLY A 117 34.71 50.97 31.11
N PRO A 118 35.70 51.59 31.77
CA PRO A 118 37.11 51.33 31.49
C PRO A 118 37.55 49.93 31.96
N GLU A 119 36.83 49.32 32.88
CA GLU A 119 37.08 47.98 33.43
C GLU A 119 35.74 47.36 33.85
N ASP A 120 35.48 46.12 33.44
CA ASP A 120 34.26 45.37 33.75
C ASP A 120 34.61 43.93 34.21
N ILE A 121 33.75 43.34 35.05
CA ILE A 121 33.83 41.90 35.36
C ILE A 121 33.17 41.14 34.21
N TYR A 122 33.81 40.07 33.73
CA TYR A 122 33.16 39.17 32.77
C TYR A 122 33.15 37.72 33.25
N LEU A 123 32.06 37.05 32.88
CA LEU A 123 31.84 35.61 33.03
C LEU A 123 31.69 35.02 31.62
N ALA A 124 32.58 34.11 31.25
CA ALA A 124 32.52 33.41 29.97
C ALA A 124 32.26 31.91 30.19
N LYS A 125 31.31 31.34 29.44
CA LYS A 125 31.10 29.89 29.36
C LYS A 125 31.70 29.35 28.07
N LEU A 126 32.62 28.40 28.20
CA LEU A 126 33.26 27.67 27.10
C LEU A 126 32.66 26.28 27.04
N THR A 127 31.89 25.97 26.00
CA THR A 127 31.35 24.62 25.80
C THR A 127 32.29 23.79 24.94
N ARG A 128 32.44 22.50 25.26
CA ARG A 128 33.08 21.55 24.34
C ARG A 128 32.09 21.33 23.19
N TYR A 129 32.49 21.58 21.95
CA TYR A 129 31.68 21.18 20.80
C TYR A 129 31.54 19.65 20.83
N GLN A 130 30.36 19.17 21.21
CA GLN A 130 29.93 17.82 20.94
C GLN A 130 29.00 17.93 19.74
N PRO A 131 29.37 17.38 18.57
CA PRO A 131 28.43 17.32 17.45
C PRO A 131 27.18 16.57 17.94
N SER A 132 26.00 17.05 17.55
CA SER A 132 24.77 16.32 17.83
C SER A 132 24.74 14.96 17.14
N GLU A 133 23.58 14.30 17.24
CA GLU A 133 23.27 13.10 16.49
C GLU A 133 23.58 13.25 15.00
N LYS A 134 24.40 12.34 14.49
CA LYS A 134 24.69 12.23 13.06
C LYS A 134 23.40 11.87 12.32
N VAL A 135 23.02 12.68 11.34
CA VAL A 135 21.90 12.41 10.44
C VAL A 135 22.36 11.49 9.32
N TYR A 136 21.53 10.50 8.99
CA TYR A 136 21.79 9.53 7.94
C TYR A 136 20.71 9.63 6.86
N PHE A 137 21.14 9.71 5.60
CA PHE A 137 20.27 9.69 4.42
C PHE A 137 20.58 8.40 3.63
N PRO A 138 19.71 7.37 3.71
CA PRO A 138 19.95 6.12 2.99
C PRO A 138 19.99 6.27 1.47
N ASP A 139 19.21 7.22 0.92
CA ASP A 139 19.21 7.54 -0.50
C ASP A 139 20.37 8.51 -0.83
N PRO A 140 21.38 8.07 -1.62
CA PRO A 140 22.53 8.90 -1.92
C PRO A 140 22.20 10.11 -2.80
N ASN A 141 21.11 10.07 -3.57
CA ASN A 141 20.70 11.21 -4.39
C ASN A 141 20.02 12.29 -3.55
N LEU A 142 19.29 11.87 -2.51
CA LEU A 142 18.75 12.79 -1.51
C LEU A 142 19.88 13.39 -0.67
N GLU A 143 20.81 12.55 -0.18
CA GLU A 143 21.99 13.02 0.56
C GLU A 143 22.76 14.06 -0.26
N ALA A 144 23.01 13.79 -1.55
CA ALA A 144 23.70 14.72 -2.44
C ALA A 144 22.96 16.06 -2.60
N ALA A 145 21.62 16.03 -2.72
CA ALA A 145 20.82 17.25 -2.80
C ALA A 145 20.90 18.08 -1.51
N VAL A 146 20.85 17.42 -0.36
CA VAL A 146 21.00 18.08 0.95
C VAL A 146 22.40 18.68 1.10
N ARG A 147 23.46 17.92 0.75
CA ARG A 147 24.86 18.37 0.80
C ARG A 147 25.11 19.60 -0.04
N GLU A 148 24.55 19.62 -1.25
CA GLU A 148 24.62 20.78 -2.15
C GLU A 148 23.92 21.99 -1.53
N ALA A 149 22.72 21.79 -0.97
CA ALA A 149 21.94 22.87 -0.36
C ALA A 149 22.60 23.48 0.89
N ILE A 150 23.27 22.66 1.71
CA ILE A 150 23.97 23.13 2.92
C ILE A 150 25.44 23.51 2.67
N GLY A 151 25.95 23.36 1.43
CA GLY A 151 27.33 23.67 1.07
C GLY A 151 28.38 22.74 1.72
N LYS A 152 28.04 21.48 1.99
CA LYS A 152 28.88 20.51 2.71
C LYS A 152 29.14 19.24 1.88
N PRO A 153 30.14 19.23 0.99
CA PRO A 153 30.36 18.13 0.05
C PRO A 153 30.78 16.82 0.74
N ASP A 154 31.54 16.90 1.83
CA ASP A 154 32.14 15.74 2.49
C ASP A 154 31.91 15.74 4.01
N GLY A 155 32.19 14.59 4.63
CA GLY A 155 32.10 14.40 6.09
C GLY A 155 30.68 14.14 6.62
N PRO A 156 30.54 13.83 7.91
CA PRO A 156 29.24 13.55 8.52
C PRO A 156 28.33 14.79 8.51
N ILE A 157 27.03 14.56 8.30
CA ILE A 157 25.96 15.57 8.47
C ILE A 157 25.40 15.40 9.88
N TYR A 158 25.26 16.50 10.60
CA TYR A 158 24.68 16.62 11.94
C TYR A 158 23.42 17.49 11.88
N LYS A 159 22.58 17.43 12.91
CA LYS A 159 21.35 18.24 12.96
C LYS A 159 21.63 19.74 12.82
N GLU A 160 22.73 20.23 13.38
CA GLU A 160 23.11 21.65 13.26
C GLU A 160 23.42 22.07 11.82
N ASP A 161 23.90 21.14 10.97
CA ASP A 161 24.19 21.47 9.57
C ASP A 161 22.89 21.69 8.76
N LEU A 162 21.76 21.21 9.25
CA LEU A 162 20.44 21.32 8.59
C LEU A 162 19.65 22.54 9.07
N VAL A 163 20.08 23.19 10.15
CA VAL A 163 19.46 24.43 10.65
C VAL A 163 19.65 25.53 9.59
N GLY A 164 18.58 26.26 9.28
CA GLY A 164 18.56 27.27 8.23
C GLY A 164 18.22 26.72 6.83
N LEU A 165 18.11 25.41 6.64
CA LEU A 165 17.67 24.83 5.36
C LEU A 165 16.16 25.02 5.18
N THR A 166 15.78 26.12 4.52
CA THR A 166 14.37 26.51 4.33
C THR A 166 13.77 26.08 2.98
N ALA A 167 14.61 25.75 1.99
CA ALA A 167 14.16 25.23 0.72
C ALA A 167 15.12 24.17 0.18
N LEU A 168 14.58 23.08 -0.38
CA LEU A 168 15.36 22.02 -1.01
C LEU A 168 14.81 21.73 -2.41
N ASN A 169 15.67 21.82 -3.42
CA ASN A 169 15.35 21.43 -4.79
C ASN A 169 16.10 20.16 -5.18
N ALA A 170 15.32 19.10 -5.40
CA ALA A 170 15.81 17.78 -5.76
C ALA A 170 15.02 17.16 -6.92
N VAL A 171 14.53 18.00 -7.85
CA VAL A 171 13.76 17.57 -9.03
C VAL A 171 14.62 16.68 -9.93
N GLY A 172 14.07 15.55 -10.40
CA GLY A 172 14.72 14.73 -11.44
C GLY A 172 15.95 13.94 -10.98
N ARG A 173 16.15 13.76 -9.66
CA ARG A 173 17.37 13.15 -9.09
C ARG A 173 17.31 11.63 -8.92
N LYS A 174 16.23 10.97 -9.36
CA LYS A 174 16.00 9.52 -9.20
C LYS A 174 15.94 9.08 -7.73
N ILE A 175 15.48 9.96 -6.85
CA ILE A 175 15.27 9.67 -5.43
C ILE A 175 14.15 8.65 -5.30
N VAL A 176 14.36 7.66 -4.43
CA VAL A 176 13.39 6.60 -4.11
C VAL A 176 12.93 6.74 -2.66
N HIS A 177 13.87 7.03 -1.75
CA HIS A 177 13.60 7.09 -0.32
C HIS A 177 13.84 8.48 0.27
N LEU A 178 13.00 8.85 1.24
CA LEU A 178 13.01 10.16 1.87
C LEU A 178 13.60 10.15 3.29
N GLU A 179 14.06 9.01 3.82
CA GLU A 179 14.57 9.00 5.21
C GLU A 179 15.77 9.93 5.38
N GLY A 180 15.80 10.60 6.52
CA GLY A 180 16.73 11.69 6.84
C GLY A 180 16.13 13.08 6.59
N ILE A 181 15.10 13.22 5.73
CA ILE A 181 14.46 14.52 5.47
C ILE A 181 13.72 15.07 6.70
N GLU A 182 13.25 14.20 7.59
CA GLU A 182 12.53 14.54 8.83
C GLU A 182 13.33 15.44 9.77
N TYR A 183 14.67 15.49 9.61
CA TYR A 183 15.58 16.34 10.38
C TYR A 183 15.71 17.76 9.79
N CYS A 184 15.22 18.01 8.58
CA CYS A 184 15.21 19.32 7.94
C CYS A 184 13.98 20.15 8.37
N THR A 185 13.81 20.34 9.68
CA THR A 185 12.57 20.83 10.32
C THR A 185 12.20 22.29 9.97
N GLU A 186 13.12 23.05 9.40
CA GLU A 186 12.89 24.44 8.96
C GLU A 186 12.49 24.55 7.49
N LEU A 187 12.34 23.42 6.78
CA LEU A 187 11.89 23.41 5.38
C LEU A 187 10.51 24.04 5.24
N LYS A 188 10.42 25.01 4.32
CA LYS A 188 9.19 25.66 3.87
C LYS A 188 8.82 25.25 2.45
N LYS A 189 9.81 25.01 1.58
CA LYS A 189 9.58 24.61 0.19
C LYS A 189 10.38 23.37 -0.16
N LEU A 190 9.70 22.35 -0.68
CA LEU A 190 10.31 21.08 -1.05
C LEU A 190 9.92 20.68 -2.47
N TYR A 191 10.89 20.67 -3.38
CA TYR A 191 10.71 20.30 -4.78
C TYR A 191 11.31 18.92 -5.05
N LEU A 192 10.43 17.93 -5.22
CA LEU A 192 10.75 16.51 -5.38
C LEU A 192 10.12 15.92 -6.66
N SER A 193 9.67 16.75 -7.58
CA SER A 193 9.05 16.30 -8.83
C SER A 193 10.02 15.46 -9.70
N CYS A 194 9.47 14.58 -10.53
CA CYS A 194 10.20 13.70 -11.46
C CYS A 194 11.20 12.75 -10.76
N ASN A 195 10.80 12.15 -9.64
CA ASN A 195 11.57 11.14 -8.91
C ASN A 195 10.85 9.78 -8.95
N ARG A 196 11.15 8.87 -8.02
CA ARG A 196 10.55 7.53 -7.88
C ARG A 196 10.06 7.28 -6.45
N ILE A 197 9.61 8.35 -5.79
CA ILE A 197 9.16 8.31 -4.40
C ILE A 197 7.80 7.63 -4.34
N SER A 198 7.61 6.77 -3.34
CA SER A 198 6.32 6.12 -3.05
C SER A 198 5.91 6.26 -1.59
N ASP A 199 6.88 6.35 -0.66
CA ASP A 199 6.64 6.56 0.76
C ASP A 199 6.85 8.02 1.16
N LEU A 200 5.81 8.63 1.72
CA LEU A 200 5.81 10.01 2.22
C LEU A 200 5.92 10.09 3.74
N SER A 201 6.02 8.96 4.46
CA SER A 201 6.06 8.93 5.93
C SER A 201 7.15 9.84 6.53
N PRO A 202 8.37 9.95 5.95
CA PRO A 202 9.40 10.87 6.46
C PRO A 202 9.01 12.36 6.42
N LEU A 203 7.99 12.74 5.64
CA LEU A 203 7.53 14.13 5.58
C LEU A 203 6.66 14.52 6.78
N GLY A 204 6.09 13.56 7.51
CA GLY A 204 5.02 13.80 8.48
C GLY A 204 5.36 14.75 9.63
N SER A 205 6.65 14.96 9.94
CA SER A 205 7.15 15.89 10.97
C SER A 205 7.51 17.28 10.45
N LEU A 206 7.42 17.53 9.14
CA LEU A 206 7.81 18.79 8.51
C LEU A 206 6.67 19.82 8.54
N GLU A 207 6.22 20.16 9.74
CA GLU A 207 5.06 21.04 10.00
C GLU A 207 5.21 22.48 9.45
N ASN A 208 6.42 22.87 9.04
CA ASN A 208 6.71 24.18 8.46
C ASN A 208 6.60 24.23 6.92
N LEU A 209 6.28 23.12 6.26
CA LEU A 209 6.13 23.10 4.82
C LEU A 209 4.93 23.96 4.37
N GLU A 210 5.25 24.96 3.55
CA GLU A 210 4.32 25.88 2.92
C GLU A 210 4.03 25.47 1.45
N GLY A 211 5.00 24.81 0.80
CA GLY A 211 4.89 24.30 -0.57
C GLY A 211 5.60 22.96 -0.76
N LEU A 212 4.91 22.00 -1.36
CA LEU A 212 5.37 20.63 -1.59
C LEU A 212 5.05 20.17 -3.01
N TYR A 213 6.07 19.88 -3.79
CA TYR A 213 5.95 19.53 -5.21
C TYR A 213 6.47 18.11 -5.44
N LEU A 214 5.56 17.19 -5.69
CA LEU A 214 5.77 15.75 -5.80
C LEU A 214 5.30 15.20 -7.16
N ASP A 215 5.15 16.07 -8.17
CA ASP A 215 4.64 15.69 -9.49
C ASP A 215 5.52 14.62 -10.15
N GLY A 216 4.94 13.63 -10.83
CA GLY A 216 5.71 12.62 -11.57
C GLY A 216 6.53 11.70 -10.66
N ASN A 217 5.89 11.13 -9.63
CA ASN A 217 6.46 10.13 -8.73
C ASN A 217 5.63 8.82 -8.78
N GLU A 218 5.83 7.91 -7.83
CA GLU A 218 5.15 6.62 -7.73
C GLU A 218 4.24 6.54 -6.49
N ILE A 219 3.67 7.68 -6.07
CA ILE A 219 2.89 7.81 -4.84
C ILE A 219 1.50 7.19 -5.03
N GLU A 220 1.12 6.29 -4.13
CA GLU A 220 -0.22 5.70 -4.07
C GLU A 220 -1.04 6.24 -2.89
N SER A 221 -0.39 6.50 -1.76
CA SER A 221 -1.01 7.00 -0.53
C SER A 221 -0.46 8.37 -0.15
N ILE A 222 -1.38 9.28 0.16
CA ILE A 222 -1.08 10.64 0.65
C ILE A 222 -1.46 10.84 2.11
N TYR A 223 -1.71 9.75 2.85
CA TYR A 223 -2.06 9.82 4.27
C TYR A 223 -1.03 10.61 5.13
N PRO A 224 0.29 10.49 4.92
CA PRO A 224 1.26 11.28 5.68
C PRO A 224 1.13 12.80 5.51
N LEU A 225 0.41 13.27 4.47
CA LEU A 225 0.21 14.70 4.26
C LEU A 225 -0.83 15.30 5.22
N THR A 226 -1.61 14.51 5.96
CA THR A 226 -2.63 15.06 6.88
C THR A 226 -2.06 15.92 8.00
N SER A 227 -0.80 15.72 8.39
CA SER A 227 -0.12 16.50 9.42
C SER A 227 0.51 17.81 8.91
N LEU A 228 0.56 18.02 7.61
CA LEU A 228 1.19 19.19 7.00
C LEU A 228 0.20 20.36 6.93
N ILE A 229 0.03 21.04 8.06
CA ILE A 229 -1.01 22.06 8.26
C ILE A 229 -0.65 23.46 7.75
N LYS A 230 0.57 23.69 7.24
CA LYS A 230 0.98 25.00 6.71
C LYS A 230 1.05 25.08 5.19
N ILE A 231 0.74 23.98 4.50
CA ILE A 231 0.67 23.96 3.04
C ILE A 231 -0.36 25.01 2.60
N GLY A 232 0.07 26.03 1.85
CA GLY A 232 -0.80 27.16 1.47
C GLY A 232 -0.33 28.52 1.96
N GLU A 233 0.37 28.61 3.11
CA GLU A 233 0.73 29.89 3.74
C GLU A 233 1.78 30.72 2.97
N GLY A 234 2.51 30.09 2.02
CA GLY A 234 3.60 30.70 1.27
C GLY A 234 3.30 30.98 -0.21
N GLU A 235 4.30 31.44 -0.95
CA GLU A 235 4.19 31.57 -2.41
C GLU A 235 4.15 30.18 -3.09
N GLY A 236 3.10 29.92 -3.85
CA GLY A 236 2.96 28.72 -4.69
C GLY A 236 3.42 28.89 -6.14
N GLU A 237 3.34 27.82 -6.92
CA GLU A 237 3.65 27.81 -8.36
C GLU A 237 2.41 28.12 -9.18
N LYS A 238 2.51 29.05 -10.13
CA LYS A 238 1.39 29.36 -11.02
C LYS A 238 1.23 28.27 -12.09
N ARG A 239 0.11 27.55 -12.08
CA ARG A 239 -0.27 26.53 -13.07
C ARG A 239 -1.68 26.82 -13.58
N GLU A 240 -1.80 27.08 -14.90
CA GLU A 240 -3.10 27.35 -15.56
C GLU A 240 -3.95 28.45 -14.87
N GLY A 241 -3.28 29.45 -14.29
CA GLY A 241 -3.95 30.56 -13.59
C GLY A 241 -4.28 30.30 -12.12
N ILE A 242 -4.02 29.09 -11.62
CA ILE A 242 -4.12 28.71 -10.20
C ILE A 242 -2.73 28.79 -9.56
N ILE A 243 -2.66 29.24 -8.31
CA ILE A 243 -1.43 29.15 -7.49
C ILE A 243 -1.46 27.81 -6.77
N VAL A 244 -0.50 26.93 -7.07
CA VAL A 244 -0.40 25.57 -6.56
C VAL A 244 0.66 25.48 -5.47
N HIS A 245 0.25 25.00 -4.30
CA HIS A 245 1.11 24.76 -3.14
C HIS A 245 1.40 23.28 -2.96
N LEU A 246 0.50 22.42 -3.44
CA LEU A 246 0.66 20.96 -3.40
C LEU A 246 0.59 20.36 -4.79
N GLY A 247 1.76 20.08 -5.37
CA GLY A 247 1.88 19.39 -6.66
C GLY A 247 1.87 17.88 -6.47
N LEU A 248 0.82 17.19 -6.94
CA LEU A 248 0.68 15.73 -6.86
C LEU A 248 0.41 15.12 -8.25
N SER A 249 0.63 15.86 -9.33
CA SER A 249 0.25 15.38 -10.66
C SER A 249 1.07 14.16 -11.08
N ASP A 250 0.53 13.34 -11.97
CA ASP A 250 1.23 12.19 -12.56
C ASP A 250 1.80 11.20 -11.54
N ASN A 251 1.01 10.89 -10.52
CA ASN A 251 1.27 9.84 -9.53
C ASN A 251 0.29 8.65 -9.72
N ARG A 252 0.20 7.77 -8.73
CA ARG A 252 -0.70 6.60 -8.70
C ARG A 252 -1.80 6.75 -7.63
N ILE A 253 -2.14 8.00 -7.27
CA ILE A 253 -3.08 8.29 -6.20
C ILE A 253 -4.51 7.95 -6.68
N SER A 254 -5.21 7.11 -5.92
CA SER A 254 -6.61 6.77 -6.21
C SER A 254 -7.59 7.35 -5.19
N ASP A 255 -7.17 7.49 -3.93
CA ASP A 255 -7.96 8.07 -2.85
C ASP A 255 -7.37 9.39 -2.37
N ILE A 256 -8.19 10.44 -2.41
CA ILE A 256 -7.86 11.79 -1.97
C ILE A 256 -8.57 12.19 -0.68
N SER A 257 -9.24 11.24 -0.01
CA SER A 257 -9.86 11.48 1.30
C SER A 257 -8.90 12.12 2.32
N PRO A 258 -7.58 11.82 2.36
CA PRO A 258 -6.68 12.47 3.33
C PRO A 258 -6.56 13.99 3.15
N LEU A 259 -6.84 14.53 1.96
CA LEU A 259 -6.85 15.99 1.76
C LEU A 259 -8.04 16.67 2.47
N LEU A 260 -9.12 15.93 2.72
CA LEU A 260 -10.25 16.44 3.51
C LEU A 260 -9.87 16.58 5.00
N ASP A 261 -8.97 15.73 5.48
CA ASP A 261 -8.51 15.74 6.87
C ASP A 261 -7.32 16.69 7.09
N ASN A 262 -6.64 17.11 6.01
CA ASN A 262 -5.63 18.14 6.08
C ASN A 262 -6.29 19.50 6.38
N LEU A 263 -5.97 20.09 7.52
CA LEU A 263 -6.50 21.38 7.98
C LEU A 263 -5.73 22.60 7.45
N GLY A 264 -4.57 22.38 6.83
CA GLY A 264 -3.76 23.44 6.23
C GLY A 264 -4.22 23.86 4.84
N ILE A 265 -4.75 22.92 4.06
CA ILE A 265 -5.29 23.19 2.72
C ILE A 265 -6.70 23.76 2.84
N ASP A 266 -6.83 25.06 2.59
CA ASP A 266 -8.05 25.84 2.77
C ASP A 266 -8.31 26.81 1.59
N ASN A 267 -9.20 27.79 1.80
CA ASN A 267 -9.66 28.73 0.79
C ASN A 267 -8.53 29.53 0.15
N GLY A 268 -8.30 29.30 -1.14
CA GLY A 268 -7.28 29.97 -1.95
C GLY A 268 -6.10 29.05 -2.32
N ASP A 269 -5.91 27.95 -1.59
CA ASP A 269 -4.78 27.05 -1.81
C ASP A 269 -4.99 26.16 -3.04
N GLY A 270 -3.91 25.88 -3.77
CA GLY A 270 -3.97 25.06 -4.97
C GLY A 270 -3.38 23.67 -4.81
N VAL A 271 -4.11 22.67 -5.31
CA VAL A 271 -3.65 21.27 -5.39
C VAL A 271 -3.77 20.75 -6.83
N ASP A 272 -2.68 20.19 -7.35
CA ASP A 272 -2.65 19.59 -8.69
C ASP A 272 -2.69 18.06 -8.59
N LEU A 273 -3.81 17.46 -9.00
CA LEU A 273 -4.11 16.03 -8.97
C LEU A 273 -4.16 15.41 -10.37
N ARG A 274 -3.80 16.15 -11.44
CA ARG A 274 -3.88 15.66 -12.82
C ARG A 274 -3.07 14.38 -13.03
N GLY A 275 -3.47 13.55 -13.99
CA GLY A 275 -2.72 12.33 -14.33
C GLY A 275 -2.85 11.15 -13.35
N ASN A 276 -3.51 11.35 -12.20
CA ASN A 276 -3.75 10.31 -11.20
C ASN A 276 -4.97 9.42 -11.53
N PRO A 277 -4.94 8.11 -11.19
CA PRO A 277 -6.06 7.19 -11.33
C PRO A 277 -7.09 7.35 -10.20
N LEU A 278 -7.68 8.54 -10.06
CA LEU A 278 -8.66 8.85 -9.02
C LEU A 278 -9.86 7.91 -9.07
N ASN A 279 -10.33 7.45 -7.91
CA ASN A 279 -11.51 6.60 -7.78
C ASN A 279 -12.82 7.40 -7.95
N VAL A 280 -13.94 6.71 -8.16
CA VAL A 280 -15.25 7.34 -8.38
C VAL A 280 -15.66 8.27 -7.21
N ARG A 281 -15.32 7.90 -5.97
CA ARG A 281 -15.64 8.72 -4.77
C ARG A 281 -14.94 10.07 -4.81
N ALA A 282 -13.71 10.13 -5.34
CA ALA A 282 -12.99 11.38 -5.52
C ALA A 282 -13.82 12.39 -6.33
N TYR A 283 -14.41 11.96 -7.45
CA TYR A 283 -15.21 12.83 -8.33
C TYR A 283 -16.56 13.22 -7.72
N ILE A 284 -17.29 12.27 -7.13
CA ILE A 284 -18.67 12.53 -6.67
C ILE A 284 -18.75 13.17 -5.29
N SER A 285 -17.69 13.11 -4.48
CA SER A 285 -17.73 13.55 -3.07
C SER A 285 -16.52 14.35 -2.62
N HIS A 286 -15.29 13.88 -2.85
CA HIS A 286 -14.11 14.53 -2.26
C HIS A 286 -13.73 15.83 -2.99
N ILE A 287 -13.69 15.84 -4.33
CA ILE A 287 -13.45 17.05 -5.14
C ILE A 287 -14.51 18.13 -4.85
N PRO A 288 -15.83 17.83 -4.87
CA PRO A 288 -16.84 18.80 -4.47
C PRO A 288 -16.66 19.34 -3.05
N ALA A 289 -16.30 18.48 -2.08
CA ALA A 289 -16.07 18.91 -0.70
C ALA A 289 -14.86 19.84 -0.55
N LEU A 290 -13.74 19.53 -1.20
CA LEU A 290 -12.55 20.39 -1.24
C LEU A 290 -12.84 21.74 -1.91
N ARG A 291 -13.56 21.73 -3.03
CA ARG A 291 -14.00 22.97 -3.69
C ARG A 291 -14.96 23.77 -2.82
N GLY A 292 -15.84 23.11 -2.07
CA GLY A 292 -16.73 23.75 -1.10
C GLY A 292 -15.98 24.43 0.06
N ARG A 293 -14.77 23.96 0.38
CA ARG A 293 -13.82 24.60 1.31
C ARG A 293 -13.08 25.80 0.68
N GLY A 294 -13.16 25.97 -0.65
CA GLY A 294 -12.47 27.05 -1.36
C GLY A 294 -11.09 26.65 -1.92
N VAL A 295 -10.77 25.35 -1.91
CA VAL A 295 -9.52 24.82 -2.48
C VAL A 295 -9.60 24.84 -4.00
N ASN A 296 -8.55 25.35 -4.64
CA ASN A 296 -8.41 25.39 -6.09
C ASN A 296 -7.78 24.08 -6.59
N LEU A 297 -8.54 23.28 -7.33
CA LEU A 297 -8.08 21.97 -7.80
C LEU A 297 -7.82 21.96 -9.30
N LEU A 298 -6.71 21.32 -9.70
CA LEU A 298 -6.48 20.85 -11.05
C LEU A 298 -6.61 19.32 -11.04
N TRP A 299 -7.50 18.74 -11.84
CA TRP A 299 -7.64 17.29 -11.95
C TRP A 299 -7.94 16.89 -13.39
N SER A 300 -7.68 15.62 -13.71
CA SER A 300 -8.06 15.03 -14.99
C SER A 300 -9.36 14.26 -14.81
N SER A 301 -10.34 14.52 -15.68
CA SER A 301 -11.56 13.74 -15.79
C SER A 301 -11.98 13.56 -17.23
N THR A 302 -12.72 12.49 -17.49
CA THR A 302 -13.54 12.34 -18.68
C THR A 302 -15.00 12.26 -18.21
N THR A 303 -15.85 13.11 -18.80
CA THR A 303 -17.29 13.03 -18.58
C THR A 303 -17.86 11.90 -19.43
N VAL A 304 -18.34 10.84 -18.79
CA VAL A 304 -19.09 9.78 -19.43
C VAL A 304 -20.57 10.13 -19.34
N PHE A 305 -21.27 10.14 -20.46
CA PHE A 305 -22.69 10.50 -20.51
C PHE A 305 -23.45 9.68 -21.55
N GLY A 306 -24.77 9.65 -21.45
CA GLY A 306 -25.62 9.00 -22.45
C GLY A 306 -27.05 8.88 -21.97
N THR A 307 -27.81 7.97 -22.57
CA THR A 307 -29.19 7.69 -22.18
C THR A 307 -29.35 6.21 -21.88
N VAL A 308 -30.08 5.88 -20.81
CA VAL A 308 -30.54 4.51 -20.61
C VAL A 308 -31.81 4.30 -21.43
N ARG A 309 -31.82 3.31 -22.31
CA ARG A 309 -32.90 3.07 -23.26
C ARG A 309 -33.45 1.67 -23.15
N ASN A 310 -34.72 1.52 -23.48
CA ASN A 310 -35.31 0.21 -23.76
C ASN A 310 -34.65 -0.35 -25.02
N GLY A 311 -34.02 -1.51 -24.93
CA GLY A 311 -33.27 -2.08 -26.04
C GLY A 311 -34.13 -2.60 -27.20
N LEU A 312 -35.45 -2.66 -27.07
CA LEU A 312 -36.37 -3.00 -28.16
C LEU A 312 -37.04 -1.78 -28.79
N THR A 313 -37.55 -0.85 -27.98
CA THR A 313 -38.28 0.32 -28.49
C THR A 313 -37.38 1.52 -28.76
N GLY A 314 -36.21 1.60 -28.11
CA GLY A 314 -35.31 2.74 -28.16
C GLY A 314 -35.71 3.91 -27.24
N ASP A 315 -36.86 3.79 -26.57
CA ASP A 315 -37.38 4.81 -25.66
C ASP A 315 -36.48 4.99 -24.45
N ALA A 316 -36.33 6.22 -23.99
CA ALA A 316 -35.56 6.50 -22.79
C ALA A 316 -36.27 5.96 -21.53
N LEU A 317 -35.49 5.42 -20.60
CA LEU A 317 -35.97 4.84 -19.37
C LEU A 317 -35.70 5.77 -18.18
N PRO A 318 -36.74 6.32 -17.53
CA PRO A 318 -36.56 7.07 -16.30
C PRO A 318 -36.32 6.14 -15.10
N ASN A 319 -35.88 6.71 -13.98
CA ASN A 319 -35.73 6.02 -12.67
C ASN A 319 -34.74 4.84 -12.68
N VAL A 320 -33.70 4.89 -13.51
CA VAL A 320 -32.64 3.90 -13.53
C VAL A 320 -31.57 4.27 -12.51
N THR A 321 -31.17 3.31 -11.67
CA THR A 321 -30.01 3.48 -10.80
C THR A 321 -28.75 3.07 -11.54
N ILE A 322 -27.76 3.97 -11.58
CA ILE A 322 -26.44 3.70 -12.17
C ILE A 322 -25.41 3.57 -11.05
N GLN A 323 -24.53 2.58 -11.19
CA GLN A 323 -23.35 2.42 -10.37
C GLN A 323 -22.10 2.36 -11.26
N VAL A 324 -21.03 2.97 -10.78
CA VAL A 324 -19.71 2.96 -11.44
C VAL A 324 -18.72 2.44 -10.40
N ASP A 325 -18.03 1.35 -10.72
CA ASP A 325 -17.13 0.63 -9.81
C ASP A 325 -17.78 0.33 -8.45
N GLY A 326 -19.07 -0.04 -8.45
CA GLY A 326 -19.86 -0.33 -7.26
C GLY A 326 -20.30 0.91 -6.45
N VAL A 327 -19.98 2.12 -6.91
CA VAL A 327 -20.40 3.38 -6.28
C VAL A 327 -21.62 3.91 -7.02
N LYS A 328 -22.72 4.14 -6.29
CA LYS A 328 -23.92 4.75 -6.87
C LYS A 328 -23.61 6.16 -7.34
N VAL A 329 -23.82 6.42 -8.62
CA VAL A 329 -23.73 7.75 -9.20
C VAL A 329 -25.15 8.22 -9.44
N THR A 330 -25.56 9.27 -8.74
CA THR A 330 -26.94 9.76 -8.82
C THR A 330 -27.17 10.33 -10.22
N VAL A 331 -28.15 9.75 -10.90
CA VAL A 331 -28.60 10.24 -12.17
C VAL A 331 -30.10 10.05 -12.25
N SER A 332 -30.82 11.15 -12.45
CA SER A 332 -32.12 11.10 -13.12
C SER A 332 -32.48 12.51 -13.58
N ASP A 333 -32.08 12.86 -14.79
CA ASP A 333 -32.81 13.86 -15.56
C ASP A 333 -34.17 13.22 -15.93
N PHE A 334 -35.23 14.01 -16.11
CA PHE A 334 -36.59 13.52 -16.39
C PHE A 334 -36.70 12.63 -17.65
N GLU A 335 -35.64 12.53 -18.46
CA GLU A 335 -35.57 11.81 -19.74
C GLU A 335 -34.58 10.62 -19.74
N GLY A 336 -34.19 10.06 -18.59
CA GLY A 336 -33.34 8.86 -18.54
C GLY A 336 -31.88 9.07 -18.99
N GLY A 337 -31.47 10.32 -19.14
CA GLY A 337 -30.09 10.72 -19.41
C GLY A 337 -29.20 10.53 -18.19
N TYR A 338 -27.91 10.28 -18.43
CA TYR A 338 -26.89 10.14 -17.40
C TYR A 338 -25.57 10.82 -17.70
N SER A 339 -24.86 11.22 -16.64
CA SER A 339 -23.54 11.86 -16.72
C SER A 339 -22.75 11.65 -15.43
N PHE A 340 -21.47 11.32 -15.56
CA PHE A 340 -20.53 11.23 -14.44
C PHE A 340 -19.09 11.46 -14.87
N GLU A 341 -18.23 11.84 -13.94
CA GLU A 341 -16.80 12.00 -14.17
C GLU A 341 -16.02 10.79 -13.63
N VAL A 342 -15.04 10.33 -14.42
CA VAL A 342 -14.12 9.25 -14.07
C VAL A 342 -12.72 9.56 -14.57
N SER A 343 -11.74 8.86 -14.00
CA SER A 343 -10.36 8.89 -14.48
C SER A 343 -10.22 8.08 -15.78
N ARG A 344 -9.05 8.17 -16.43
CA ARG A 344 -8.71 7.28 -17.54
C ARG A 344 -8.58 5.84 -17.03
N GLY A 345 -9.03 4.87 -17.80
CA GLY A 345 -8.99 3.47 -17.37
C GLY A 345 -10.19 2.67 -17.84
N THR A 346 -10.38 1.49 -17.25
CA THR A 346 -11.58 0.68 -17.48
C THR A 346 -12.42 0.73 -16.22
N HIS A 347 -13.68 1.13 -16.35
CA HIS A 347 -14.64 1.23 -15.26
C HIS A 347 -15.80 0.27 -15.48
N ILE A 348 -16.25 -0.38 -14.42
CA ILE A 348 -17.43 -1.24 -14.46
C ILE A 348 -18.65 -0.36 -14.29
N VAL A 349 -19.53 -0.34 -15.29
CA VAL A 349 -20.80 0.39 -15.24
C VAL A 349 -21.94 -0.61 -15.11
N GLU A 350 -22.75 -0.43 -14.08
CA GLU A 350 -23.92 -1.24 -13.77
C GLU A 350 -25.18 -0.37 -13.80
N ALA A 351 -26.26 -0.89 -14.38
CA ALA A 351 -27.55 -0.20 -14.43
C ALA A 351 -28.70 -1.10 -13.98
N PHE A 352 -29.52 -0.56 -13.09
CA PHE A 352 -30.60 -1.27 -12.41
C PHE A 352 -31.92 -0.54 -12.62
N ALA A 353 -32.93 -1.27 -13.10
CA ALA A 353 -34.30 -0.80 -13.19
C ALA A 353 -35.26 -1.95 -12.86
N GLU A 354 -36.41 -1.62 -12.28
CA GLU A 354 -37.44 -2.61 -11.93
C GLU A 354 -37.95 -3.32 -13.18
N ASN A 355 -38.12 -4.65 -13.13
CA ASN A 355 -38.55 -5.51 -14.25
C ASN A 355 -37.58 -5.62 -15.45
N TYR A 356 -36.46 -4.89 -15.45
CA TYR A 356 -35.40 -5.00 -16.46
C TYR A 356 -34.29 -5.95 -16.03
N VAL A 357 -33.59 -6.52 -17.01
CA VAL A 357 -32.36 -7.30 -16.82
C VAL A 357 -31.25 -6.36 -16.35
N HIS A 358 -30.46 -6.81 -15.38
CA HIS A 358 -29.31 -6.07 -14.88
C HIS A 358 -28.25 -5.93 -15.98
N TYR A 359 -27.89 -4.69 -16.31
CA TYR A 359 -26.77 -4.40 -17.19
C TYR A 359 -25.48 -4.28 -16.39
N LYS A 360 -24.42 -4.94 -16.87
CA LYS A 360 -23.06 -4.81 -16.38
C LYS A 360 -22.10 -4.83 -17.55
N GLY A 361 -21.29 -3.78 -17.71
CA GLY A 361 -20.33 -3.72 -18.80
C GLY A 361 -19.12 -2.84 -18.49
N ASP A 362 -18.02 -3.13 -19.16
CA ASP A 362 -16.77 -2.39 -19.05
C ASP A 362 -16.81 -1.16 -19.97
N VAL A 363 -16.54 0.01 -19.41
CA VAL A 363 -16.39 1.26 -20.15
C VAL A 363 -14.92 1.66 -20.15
N ALA A 364 -14.29 1.58 -21.33
CA ALA A 364 -12.91 1.97 -21.53
C ALA A 364 -12.83 3.49 -21.80
N VAL A 365 -12.30 4.22 -20.82
CA VAL A 365 -12.06 5.65 -20.90
C VAL A 365 -10.69 5.90 -21.53
N PRO A 366 -10.63 6.58 -22.69
CA PRO A 366 -9.38 6.79 -23.42
C PRO A 366 -8.42 7.71 -22.66
N ARG A 367 -7.14 7.67 -23.06
CA ARG A 367 -6.12 8.59 -22.52
C ARG A 367 -6.37 10.05 -22.88
N TRP A 368 -7.09 10.30 -23.98
CA TRP A 368 -7.40 11.63 -24.48
C TRP A 368 -8.89 11.73 -24.77
N GLY A 369 -9.53 12.78 -24.27
CA GLY A 369 -10.96 13.02 -24.48
C GLY A 369 -11.62 13.53 -23.20
N SER A 370 -12.28 14.69 -23.29
CA SER A 370 -13.03 15.26 -22.16
C SER A 370 -14.41 14.65 -22.02
N LYS A 371 -14.93 13.97 -23.07
CA LYS A 371 -16.29 13.46 -23.12
C LYS A 371 -16.35 12.10 -23.83
N LEU A 372 -17.12 11.17 -23.27
CA LEU A 372 -17.41 9.86 -23.84
C LEU A 372 -18.92 9.62 -23.82
N GLN A 373 -19.53 9.46 -24.99
CA GLN A 373 -20.94 9.11 -25.08
C GLN A 373 -21.12 7.59 -25.10
N PHE A 374 -21.99 7.07 -24.24
CA PHE A 374 -22.28 5.65 -24.11
C PHE A 374 -23.76 5.45 -23.78
N ASP A 375 -24.55 4.79 -24.62
CA ASP A 375 -25.94 4.47 -24.30
C ASP A 375 -26.03 3.09 -23.66
N ILE A 376 -26.87 2.95 -22.63
CA ILE A 376 -27.09 1.67 -21.94
C ILE A 376 -28.43 1.12 -22.41
N LEU A 377 -28.42 -0.09 -22.95
CA LEU A 377 -29.64 -0.78 -23.38
C LEU A 377 -30.09 -1.76 -22.30
N LEU A 378 -31.30 -1.56 -21.78
CA LEU A 378 -31.96 -2.47 -20.86
C LEU A 378 -33.11 -3.19 -21.55
N TYR A 379 -33.28 -4.47 -21.22
CA TYR A 379 -34.33 -5.32 -21.76
C TYR A 379 -35.23 -5.81 -20.63
N LEU A 380 -36.55 -5.85 -20.87
CA LEU A 380 -37.49 -6.41 -19.91
C LEU A 380 -37.19 -7.90 -19.69
N LYS A 381 -37.26 -8.37 -18.44
CA LYS A 381 -37.03 -9.78 -18.09
C LYS A 381 -37.99 -10.74 -18.80
N GLU A 382 -39.17 -10.26 -19.17
CA GLU A 382 -40.15 -11.04 -19.93
C GLU A 382 -39.79 -11.19 -21.40
N ASP A 383 -39.09 -10.22 -21.98
CA ASP A 383 -38.80 -10.16 -23.41
C ASP A 383 -37.53 -10.93 -23.83
N ILE A 384 -36.60 -11.13 -22.89
CA ILE A 384 -35.32 -11.81 -23.17
C ILE A 384 -35.50 -13.31 -23.42
N PRO A 385 -34.56 -13.94 -24.15
CA PRO A 385 -34.54 -15.38 -24.31
C PRO A 385 -34.50 -16.11 -22.97
N LYS A 386 -35.16 -17.27 -22.89
CA LYS A 386 -35.24 -18.14 -21.71
C LYS A 386 -35.05 -19.59 -22.13
N VAL A 387 -34.31 -20.33 -21.32
CA VAL A 387 -34.35 -21.79 -21.34
C VAL A 387 -35.53 -22.21 -20.46
N ASN A 388 -36.60 -22.68 -21.08
CA ASN A 388 -37.78 -23.13 -20.35
C ASN A 388 -37.52 -24.47 -19.66
N ASP A 389 -36.81 -25.36 -20.35
CA ASP A 389 -36.48 -26.68 -19.83
C ASP A 389 -35.22 -27.25 -20.49
N VAL A 390 -34.57 -28.19 -19.80
CA VAL A 390 -33.47 -28.98 -20.35
C VAL A 390 -33.79 -30.45 -20.12
N THR A 391 -34.26 -31.13 -21.17
CA THR A 391 -34.57 -32.55 -21.13
C THR A 391 -33.34 -33.38 -21.48
N SER A 392 -33.38 -34.66 -21.13
CA SER A 392 -32.31 -35.61 -21.46
C SER A 392 -32.86 -36.83 -22.18
N SER A 393 -32.01 -37.48 -22.95
CA SER A 393 -32.30 -38.78 -23.60
C SER A 393 -32.74 -39.89 -22.64
N TYR A 394 -32.53 -39.74 -21.33
CA TYR A 394 -32.96 -40.72 -20.33
C TYR A 394 -34.30 -40.38 -19.65
N PHE A 395 -34.78 -39.12 -19.68
CA PHE A 395 -36.04 -38.71 -19.06
C PHE A 395 -36.61 -37.42 -19.69
N ASP A 396 -37.92 -37.39 -19.97
CA ASP A 396 -38.56 -36.29 -20.71
C ASP A 396 -39.23 -35.20 -19.85
N ARG A 397 -39.66 -35.41 -18.58
CA ARG A 397 -40.67 -34.46 -18.03
C ARG A 397 -40.63 -33.92 -16.60
N THR A 398 -39.98 -34.48 -15.57
CA THR A 398 -40.11 -33.86 -14.21
C THR A 398 -39.26 -34.48 -13.08
N GLN A 399 -38.34 -35.41 -13.33
CA GLN A 399 -37.70 -36.17 -12.24
C GLN A 399 -36.17 -36.10 -12.31
N ARG A 400 -35.55 -35.64 -11.22
CA ARG A 400 -34.10 -35.52 -11.05
C ARG A 400 -33.42 -36.85 -11.43
N ALA A 401 -32.51 -36.82 -12.39
CA ALA A 401 -31.73 -37.99 -12.81
C ALA A 401 -30.44 -38.11 -11.99
N TYR A 402 -30.08 -39.34 -11.61
CA TYR A 402 -28.87 -39.62 -10.81
C TYR A 402 -27.86 -40.42 -11.62
N PHE A 403 -26.60 -39.99 -11.67
CA PHE A 403 -25.52 -40.67 -12.38
C PHE A 403 -24.38 -41.02 -11.42
N LEU A 404 -23.67 -42.12 -11.68
CA LEU A 404 -22.54 -42.54 -10.85
C LEU A 404 -21.25 -41.85 -11.31
N ASP A 405 -20.54 -41.28 -10.36
CA ASP A 405 -19.23 -40.67 -10.58
C ASP A 405 -18.20 -41.73 -11.05
N GLY A 406 -17.45 -41.40 -12.09
CA GLY A 406 -16.43 -42.25 -12.71
C GLY A 406 -16.94 -43.28 -13.72
N ILE A 407 -18.25 -43.41 -13.93
CA ILE A 407 -18.82 -44.38 -14.87
C ILE A 407 -19.25 -43.67 -16.16
N PRO A 408 -18.62 -43.96 -17.31
CA PRO A 408 -18.91 -43.25 -18.54
C PRO A 408 -20.31 -43.57 -19.05
N VAL A 409 -21.15 -42.54 -19.14
CA VAL A 409 -22.51 -42.61 -19.69
C VAL A 409 -22.75 -41.38 -20.55
N ASP A 410 -22.93 -41.58 -21.85
CA ASP A 410 -23.25 -40.52 -22.78
C ASP A 410 -24.73 -40.16 -22.65
N VAL A 411 -25.00 -38.92 -22.28
CA VAL A 411 -26.35 -38.38 -22.12
C VAL A 411 -26.49 -37.21 -23.05
N ARG A 412 -27.42 -37.33 -24.00
CA ARG A 412 -27.85 -36.21 -24.82
C ARG A 412 -28.80 -35.33 -24.02
N PHE A 413 -28.49 -34.04 -23.94
CA PHE A 413 -29.36 -33.01 -23.37
C PHE A 413 -29.93 -32.14 -24.50
N ARG A 414 -31.21 -31.79 -24.39
CA ARG A 414 -31.92 -30.90 -25.31
C ARG A 414 -32.43 -29.69 -24.53
N ALA A 415 -32.11 -28.48 -25.00
CA ALA A 415 -32.65 -27.26 -24.43
C ALA A 415 -33.93 -26.83 -25.17
N ALA A 416 -35.02 -26.67 -24.41
CA ALA A 416 -36.24 -26.02 -24.88
C ALA A 416 -36.09 -24.51 -24.65
N VAL A 417 -35.97 -23.75 -25.73
CA VAL A 417 -35.69 -22.32 -25.68
C VAL A 417 -36.89 -21.53 -26.16
N ASP A 418 -37.32 -20.56 -25.36
CA ASP A 418 -38.16 -19.46 -25.78
C ASP A 418 -37.25 -18.27 -26.09
N TRP A 419 -37.28 -17.77 -27.33
CA TRP A 419 -36.44 -16.65 -27.75
C TRP A 419 -37.05 -15.29 -27.41
N GLY A 420 -38.25 -15.25 -26.81
CA GLY A 420 -38.95 -14.03 -26.49
C GLY A 420 -39.18 -13.18 -27.74
N LYS A 421 -38.76 -11.91 -27.70
CA LYS A 421 -38.85 -10.97 -28.84
C LYS A 421 -37.61 -10.94 -29.73
N PHE A 422 -36.63 -11.84 -29.51
CA PHE A 422 -35.34 -11.82 -30.21
C PHE A 422 -35.21 -12.91 -31.27
N ASN A 423 -34.30 -12.72 -32.23
CA ASN A 423 -34.04 -13.73 -33.25
C ASN A 423 -33.25 -14.90 -32.66
N PRO A 424 -33.62 -16.16 -33.00
CA PRO A 424 -32.89 -17.35 -32.55
C PRO A 424 -31.41 -17.28 -32.89
N GLY A 425 -30.56 -17.40 -31.86
CA GLY A 425 -29.10 -17.38 -31.98
C GLY A 425 -28.48 -18.74 -31.66
N LEU A 426 -27.75 -18.83 -30.55
CA LEU A 426 -27.10 -20.06 -30.12
C LEU A 426 -27.41 -20.42 -28.66
N VAL A 427 -27.24 -21.70 -28.34
CA VAL A 427 -27.33 -22.23 -26.98
C VAL A 427 -25.94 -22.68 -26.52
N ARG A 428 -25.49 -22.18 -25.38
CA ARG A 428 -24.29 -22.63 -24.68
C ARG A 428 -24.65 -23.63 -23.60
N PHE A 429 -24.07 -24.81 -23.72
CA PHE A 429 -24.02 -25.81 -22.68
C PHE A 429 -22.67 -25.70 -21.97
N ILE A 430 -22.68 -25.49 -20.66
CA ILE A 430 -21.48 -25.23 -19.84
C ILE A 430 -21.36 -26.35 -18.81
N SER A 431 -20.36 -27.21 -19.00
CA SER A 431 -19.96 -28.26 -18.07
C SER A 431 -18.73 -27.83 -17.27
N PRO A 432 -18.35 -28.56 -16.20
CA PRO A 432 -17.10 -28.31 -15.50
C PRO A 432 -15.84 -28.45 -16.37
N LYS A 433 -15.91 -29.18 -17.49
CA LYS A 433 -14.78 -29.38 -18.40
C LYS A 433 -14.75 -28.44 -19.60
N GLY A 434 -15.87 -27.78 -19.93
CA GLY A 434 -15.90 -26.93 -21.13
C GLY A 434 -17.22 -26.23 -21.41
N THR A 435 -17.20 -25.42 -22.46
CA THR A 435 -18.39 -24.72 -23.02
C THR A 435 -18.61 -25.17 -24.45
N TYR A 436 -19.84 -25.53 -24.78
CA TYR A 436 -20.23 -26.12 -26.04
C TYR A 436 -21.37 -25.30 -26.66
N GLU A 437 -21.16 -24.79 -27.88
CA GLU A 437 -22.13 -23.93 -28.57
C GLU A 437 -22.90 -24.70 -29.63
N VAL A 438 -24.23 -24.58 -29.60
CA VAL A 438 -25.13 -25.20 -30.57
C VAL A 438 -25.96 -24.11 -31.24
N LYS A 439 -25.83 -23.99 -32.57
CA LYS A 439 -26.48 -22.93 -33.36
C LYS A 439 -27.79 -23.37 -34.02
N ASP A 440 -27.93 -24.67 -34.27
CA ASP A 440 -29.06 -25.21 -35.02
C ASP A 440 -30.04 -25.92 -34.08
N THR A 441 -31.33 -25.88 -34.44
CA THR A 441 -32.40 -26.59 -33.74
C THR A 441 -32.54 -28.02 -34.28
N PRO A 442 -32.76 -29.05 -33.43
CA PRO A 442 -32.91 -28.96 -31.97
C PRO A 442 -31.57 -28.67 -31.27
N TYR A 443 -31.61 -27.81 -30.25
CA TYR A 443 -30.41 -27.44 -29.48
C TYR A 443 -30.01 -28.59 -28.57
N GLU A 444 -29.14 -29.48 -29.07
CA GLU A 444 -28.70 -30.68 -28.38
C GLU A 444 -27.19 -30.75 -28.20
N CYS A 445 -26.76 -31.22 -27.03
CA CYS A 445 -25.36 -31.55 -26.78
C CYS A 445 -25.28 -32.86 -25.98
N THR A 446 -24.28 -33.69 -26.26
CA THR A 446 -24.07 -34.97 -25.57
C THR A 446 -22.86 -34.87 -24.67
N PHE A 447 -23.05 -35.23 -23.40
CA PHE A 447 -22.01 -35.19 -22.37
C PHE A 447 -21.80 -36.56 -21.76
N ASN A 448 -20.57 -36.87 -21.38
CA ASN A 448 -20.27 -38.08 -20.65
C ASN A 448 -20.44 -37.82 -19.14
N VAL A 449 -21.65 -38.03 -18.61
CA VAL A 449 -22.06 -37.43 -17.33
C VAL A 449 -21.21 -37.91 -16.15
N GLY A 450 -20.83 -39.19 -16.12
CA GLY A 450 -20.02 -39.74 -15.03
C GLY A 450 -18.55 -39.35 -15.06
N THR A 451 -18.01 -38.85 -16.18
CA THR A 451 -16.62 -38.36 -16.21
C THR A 451 -16.50 -36.85 -16.35
N GLU A 452 -17.53 -36.17 -16.84
CA GLU A 452 -17.47 -34.75 -17.21
C GLU A 452 -17.86 -33.80 -16.07
N PHE A 453 -18.79 -34.20 -15.21
CA PHE A 453 -19.30 -33.32 -14.15
C PHE A 453 -18.66 -33.56 -12.79
N GLY A 454 -18.24 -34.80 -12.50
CA GLY A 454 -17.79 -35.19 -11.17
C GLY A 454 -18.86 -35.00 -10.09
N ARG A 455 -18.56 -35.39 -8.85
CA ARG A 455 -19.50 -35.25 -7.72
C ARG A 455 -20.03 -33.80 -7.59
N GLY A 456 -21.35 -33.64 -7.68
CA GLY A 456 -22.04 -32.36 -7.50
C GLY A 456 -21.93 -31.36 -8.65
N GLY A 457 -21.26 -31.71 -9.76
CA GLY A 457 -21.21 -30.89 -10.96
C GLY A 457 -22.58 -30.72 -11.59
N ARG A 458 -22.82 -29.55 -12.19
CA ARG A 458 -24.10 -29.21 -12.84
C ARG A 458 -23.87 -28.69 -14.25
N LEU A 459 -24.77 -29.02 -15.15
CA LEU A 459 -24.83 -28.41 -16.48
C LEU A 459 -25.57 -27.07 -16.39
N LYS A 460 -24.92 -25.99 -16.82
CA LYS A 460 -25.57 -24.70 -17.02
C LYS A 460 -25.88 -24.53 -18.50
N VAL A 461 -27.07 -24.04 -18.81
CA VAL A 461 -27.50 -23.75 -20.17
C VAL A 461 -27.86 -22.28 -20.27
N VAL A 462 -27.24 -21.57 -21.21
CA VAL A 462 -27.46 -20.14 -21.47
C VAL A 462 -27.74 -19.97 -22.95
N THR A 463 -28.71 -19.14 -23.31
CA THR A 463 -28.98 -18.82 -24.71
C THR A 463 -28.45 -17.43 -25.03
N ILE A 464 -28.06 -17.21 -26.27
CA ILE A 464 -27.57 -15.93 -26.78
C ILE A 464 -28.29 -15.67 -28.10
N SER A 465 -29.09 -14.60 -28.17
CA SER A 465 -29.78 -14.24 -29.41
C SER A 465 -28.81 -13.75 -30.48
N LYS A 466 -29.27 -13.57 -31.72
CA LYS A 466 -28.42 -12.98 -32.79
C LYS A 466 -27.96 -11.55 -32.46
N GLU A 467 -28.77 -10.83 -31.70
CA GLU A 467 -28.50 -9.49 -31.19
C GLU A 467 -27.55 -9.51 -29.97
N GLY A 468 -27.14 -10.68 -29.49
CA GLY A 468 -26.20 -10.84 -28.38
C GLY A 468 -26.83 -10.83 -27.00
N VAL A 469 -28.17 -10.79 -26.89
CA VAL A 469 -28.88 -10.81 -25.60
C VAL A 469 -28.84 -12.20 -24.98
N LYS A 470 -28.41 -12.28 -23.72
CA LYS A 470 -28.21 -13.55 -23.01
C LYS A 470 -29.38 -13.85 -22.08
N SER A 471 -29.73 -15.13 -21.94
CA SER A 471 -30.66 -15.57 -20.89
C SER A 471 -29.97 -15.63 -19.52
N GLU A 472 -30.78 -15.64 -18.47
CA GLU A 472 -30.31 -16.19 -17.19
C GLU A 472 -29.90 -17.66 -17.36
N PRO A 473 -28.89 -18.15 -16.61
CA PRO A 473 -28.44 -19.53 -16.71
C PRO A 473 -29.47 -20.49 -16.12
N TYR A 474 -29.93 -21.43 -16.95
CA TYR A 474 -30.72 -22.56 -16.49
C TYR A 474 -29.80 -23.67 -15.99
N ILE A 475 -30.13 -24.25 -14.83
CA ILE A 475 -29.37 -25.34 -14.24
C ILE A 475 -30.11 -26.64 -14.48
N ALA A 476 -29.55 -27.53 -15.31
CA ALA A 476 -30.18 -28.81 -15.60
C ALA A 476 -30.34 -29.65 -14.31
N ASN A 477 -31.50 -30.28 -14.17
CA ASN A 477 -31.86 -31.01 -12.95
C ASN A 477 -31.37 -32.47 -12.98
N PHE A 478 -30.07 -32.66 -12.77
CA PHE A 478 -29.48 -33.97 -12.51
C PHE A 478 -28.42 -33.89 -11.40
N GLU A 479 -28.05 -35.05 -10.86
CA GLU A 479 -27.07 -35.17 -9.79
C GLU A 479 -26.07 -36.29 -10.09
N VAL A 480 -24.78 -36.02 -9.94
CA VAL A 480 -23.73 -37.06 -9.98
C VAL A 480 -23.38 -37.44 -8.55
N VAL A 481 -23.62 -38.70 -8.21
CA VAL A 481 -23.46 -39.28 -6.88
C VAL A 481 -22.28 -40.26 -6.84
N PRO A 482 -21.62 -40.43 -5.68
CA PRO A 482 -20.54 -41.39 -5.55
C PRO A 482 -21.04 -42.82 -5.74
N ILE A 483 -20.16 -43.70 -6.23
CA ILE A 483 -20.40 -45.15 -6.23
C ILE A 483 -20.59 -45.60 -4.77
N PRO A 484 -21.68 -46.30 -4.43
CA PRO A 484 -21.91 -46.80 -3.08
C PRO A 484 -20.72 -47.65 -2.56
N PRO A 485 -20.32 -47.48 -1.29
CA PRO A 485 -19.26 -48.28 -0.70
C PRO A 485 -19.65 -49.76 -0.69
N GLY A 486 -18.76 -50.63 -1.20
CA GLY A 486 -18.95 -52.08 -1.24
C GLY A 486 -19.27 -52.67 -2.62
N ILE A 487 -19.43 -51.87 -3.67
CA ILE A 487 -19.57 -52.36 -5.05
C ILE A 487 -18.17 -52.42 -5.71
N PRO A 488 -17.66 -53.61 -6.07
CA PRO A 488 -16.40 -53.74 -6.81
C PRO A 488 -16.50 -53.03 -8.17
N ARG A 489 -15.50 -52.20 -8.50
CA ARG A 489 -15.52 -51.39 -9.73
C ARG A 489 -15.55 -52.27 -10.99
N GLU A 490 -14.93 -53.44 -10.94
CA GLU A 490 -14.93 -54.42 -12.04
C GLU A 490 -16.32 -54.99 -12.41
N LEU A 491 -17.31 -54.89 -11.52
CA LEU A 491 -18.68 -55.38 -11.76
C LEU A 491 -19.59 -54.33 -12.43
N ILE A 492 -19.15 -53.07 -12.53
CA ILE A 492 -19.93 -51.98 -13.12
C ILE A 492 -19.57 -51.85 -14.60
N LYS A 493 -20.42 -52.37 -15.50
CA LYS A 493 -20.21 -52.31 -16.95
C LYS A 493 -20.93 -51.11 -17.59
N PRO A 494 -20.38 -50.47 -18.64
CA PRO A 494 -21.08 -49.43 -19.39
C PRO A 494 -22.38 -49.98 -20.03
N ILE A 495 -23.42 -49.14 -20.12
CA ILE A 495 -24.65 -49.46 -20.86
C ILE A 495 -24.34 -49.30 -22.37
N PRO A 496 -24.59 -50.31 -23.23
CA PRO A 496 -24.35 -50.19 -24.67
C PRO A 496 -25.21 -49.10 -25.32
N GLN A 497 -24.64 -48.38 -26.29
CA GLN A 497 -25.24 -47.22 -26.99
C GLN A 497 -26.56 -47.53 -27.72
N ASP A 498 -26.88 -48.80 -27.96
CA ASP A 498 -27.91 -49.23 -28.92
C ASP A 498 -29.24 -49.63 -28.27
N ASN A 499 -29.31 -49.67 -26.93
CA ASN A 499 -30.52 -50.05 -26.21
C ASN A 499 -31.47 -48.85 -26.11
N VAL A 500 -32.31 -48.70 -27.14
CA VAL A 500 -33.46 -47.79 -27.14
C VAL A 500 -34.42 -48.20 -26.02
N LEU A 501 -34.40 -47.49 -24.89
CA LEU A 501 -35.41 -47.61 -23.85
C LEU A 501 -36.73 -46.98 -24.37
N LYS A 502 -37.56 -47.79 -25.04
CA LYS A 502 -38.97 -47.48 -25.25
C LYS A 502 -39.77 -47.84 -24.00
N TYR A 503 -40.58 -46.89 -23.55
CA TYR A 503 -41.52 -47.08 -22.44
C TYR A 503 -42.84 -47.63 -22.99
N GLU A 504 -43.31 -48.77 -22.48
CA GLU A 504 -44.72 -49.14 -22.49
C GLU A 504 -45.12 -49.49 -21.06
N SER A 505 -46.07 -48.71 -20.51
CA SER A 505 -46.62 -49.01 -19.20
C SER A 505 -47.53 -50.24 -19.30
N SER A 506 -47.29 -51.24 -18.47
CA SER A 506 -48.38 -52.09 -18.01
C SER A 506 -48.25 -52.29 -16.51
N HIS A 507 -49.42 -52.39 -15.89
CA HIS A 507 -49.64 -52.30 -14.46
C HIS A 507 -48.94 -53.42 -13.67
N ASP A 508 -48.70 -53.09 -12.41
CA ASP A 508 -48.54 -53.94 -11.23
C ASP A 508 -47.14 -54.29 -10.69
N PHE A 509 -47.10 -54.07 -9.36
CA PHE A 509 -46.11 -54.37 -8.33
C PHE A 509 -44.83 -53.53 -8.35
N GLY A 510 -44.41 -52.86 -7.27
CA GLY A 510 -44.65 -53.05 -5.83
C GLY A 510 -43.40 -52.51 -5.13
N LEU A 511 -43.13 -51.24 -5.33
CA LEU A 511 -41.83 -50.57 -5.29
C LEU A 511 -41.37 -49.77 -4.06
N THR A 512 -41.68 -50.08 -2.79
CA THR A 512 -41.22 -49.21 -1.68
C THR A 512 -39.70 -49.24 -1.52
N MET A 513 -39.05 -48.09 -1.48
CA MET A 513 -38.33 -47.61 -0.28
C MET A 513 -37.25 -46.56 -0.60
N ILE A 514 -37.31 -45.47 0.17
CA ILE A 514 -36.14 -44.91 0.85
C ILE A 514 -36.51 -44.87 2.33
N GLU A 515 -35.72 -45.52 3.19
CA GLU A 515 -34.96 -44.93 4.31
C GLU A 515 -34.28 -46.04 5.15
N GLU A 516 -34.80 -47.28 5.14
CA GLU A 516 -34.14 -48.44 5.77
C GLU A 516 -33.09 -49.13 4.87
N ASP A 517 -33.21 -49.02 3.54
CA ASP A 517 -32.45 -49.81 2.55
C ASP A 517 -30.99 -49.38 2.29
N VAL A 518 -30.54 -48.24 2.82
CA VAL A 518 -29.13 -47.81 2.70
C VAL A 518 -28.23 -48.48 3.74
N LYS A 519 -28.78 -48.99 4.86
CA LYS A 519 -28.01 -49.80 5.83
C LYS A 519 -27.79 -51.25 5.38
N GLU A 520 -28.54 -51.74 4.40
CA GLU A 520 -28.40 -53.09 3.82
C GLU A 520 -27.87 -53.12 2.37
N GLY A 521 -27.39 -51.99 1.82
CA GLY A 521 -26.71 -51.97 0.52
C GLY A 521 -27.61 -52.12 -0.72
N LYS A 522 -28.81 -51.52 -0.73
CA LYS A 522 -29.67 -51.48 -1.94
C LYS A 522 -29.69 -50.10 -2.62
N ILE A 523 -29.74 -50.13 -3.95
CA ILE A 523 -29.48 -49.02 -4.87
C ILE A 523 -30.81 -48.32 -5.30
N PRO A 524 -30.87 -46.97 -5.47
CA PRO A 524 -32.10 -46.27 -5.80
C PRO A 524 -32.74 -46.72 -7.13
N LYS A 525 -34.06 -46.94 -7.12
CA LYS A 525 -34.89 -47.45 -8.22
C LYS A 525 -34.94 -46.59 -9.50
N LYS A 526 -34.31 -45.42 -9.50
CA LYS A 526 -34.34 -44.46 -10.61
C LYS A 526 -32.95 -43.97 -11.02
N ILE A 527 -31.90 -44.72 -10.67
CA ILE A 527 -30.60 -44.55 -11.35
C ILE A 527 -30.75 -45.24 -12.73
N PRO A 528 -30.41 -44.58 -13.86
CA PRO A 528 -30.58 -45.14 -15.21
C PRO A 528 -29.81 -46.45 -15.46
N PHE A 529 -28.92 -46.84 -14.55
CA PHE A 529 -28.31 -48.17 -14.51
C PHE A 529 -29.31 -49.31 -14.26
N PHE A 530 -30.45 -49.06 -13.61
CA PHE A 530 -31.38 -50.10 -13.16
C PHE A 530 -32.75 -50.03 -13.83
N GLY A 531 -32.84 -49.52 -15.06
CA GLY A 531 -34.10 -49.39 -15.80
C GLY A 531 -34.94 -50.66 -15.73
N GLY A 532 -35.96 -50.68 -14.86
CA GLY A 532 -36.98 -51.71 -14.67
C GLY A 532 -36.56 -53.17 -14.44
N LYS A 533 -35.31 -53.58 -14.70
CA LYS A 533 -34.90 -54.98 -14.79
C LYS A 533 -33.74 -55.41 -13.89
N GLY A 534 -33.19 -54.49 -13.07
CA GLY A 534 -32.14 -54.82 -12.09
C GLY A 534 -30.76 -55.12 -12.72
N CYS A 535 -29.72 -55.16 -11.89
CA CYS A 535 -28.37 -55.61 -12.26
C CYS A 535 -28.21 -57.11 -11.97
N GLU A 536 -27.55 -57.83 -12.87
CA GLU A 536 -27.12 -59.21 -12.64
C GLU A 536 -25.68 -59.20 -12.12
N PHE A 537 -25.49 -59.53 -10.84
CA PHE A 537 -24.16 -59.69 -10.25
C PHE A 537 -23.79 -61.18 -10.26
N ASN A 538 -22.78 -61.56 -11.04
CA ASN A 538 -22.18 -62.89 -10.93
C ASN A 538 -21.21 -62.92 -9.75
N VAL A 539 -21.63 -63.51 -8.65
CA VAL A 539 -20.77 -63.75 -7.47
C VAL A 539 -20.20 -65.16 -7.58
N ALA A 540 -18.88 -65.26 -7.76
CA ALA A 540 -18.17 -66.55 -7.75
C ALA A 540 -17.73 -66.88 -6.32
N ILE A 541 -18.34 -67.90 -5.72
CA ILE A 541 -17.97 -68.38 -4.38
C ILE A 541 -16.85 -69.40 -4.53
N ASN A 542 -15.69 -69.13 -3.93
CA ASN A 542 -14.60 -70.09 -3.86
C ASN A 542 -14.70 -70.90 -2.56
N VAL A 543 -14.72 -72.22 -2.69
CA VAL A 543 -14.83 -73.16 -1.56
C VAL A 543 -13.58 -74.02 -1.50
N GLY A 544 -12.98 -74.14 -0.31
CA GLY A 544 -11.80 -74.95 -0.05
C GLY A 544 -11.98 -75.84 1.17
N VAL A 545 -11.26 -76.96 1.22
CA VAL A 545 -11.22 -77.88 2.36
C VAL A 545 -9.76 -78.13 2.72
N GLU A 546 -9.43 -78.00 4.01
CA GLU A 546 -8.13 -78.31 4.57
C GLU A 546 -8.30 -79.43 5.61
N VAL A 547 -7.45 -80.46 5.56
CA VAL A 547 -7.44 -81.55 6.54
C VAL A 547 -6.16 -81.46 7.34
N THR A 548 -6.26 -81.28 8.66
CA THR A 548 -5.10 -81.16 9.54
C THR A 548 -4.44 -82.51 9.77
N SER A 549 -3.17 -82.50 10.20
CA SER A 549 -2.41 -83.72 10.51
C SER A 549 -2.99 -84.55 11.66
N GLU A 550 -3.94 -84.01 12.42
CA GLU A 550 -4.68 -84.67 13.49
C GLU A 550 -6.01 -85.28 13.01
N GLY A 551 -6.33 -85.16 11.71
CA GLY A 551 -7.50 -85.79 11.08
C GLY A 551 -8.77 -84.94 11.07
N GLU A 552 -8.70 -83.66 11.45
CA GLU A 552 -9.86 -82.76 11.37
C GLU A 552 -9.91 -82.05 10.01
N ALA A 553 -11.07 -82.11 9.35
CA ALA A 553 -11.33 -81.39 8.10
C ALA A 553 -12.08 -80.07 8.37
N LYS A 554 -11.51 -78.94 7.93
CA LYS A 554 -12.17 -77.63 7.90
C LYS A 554 -12.47 -77.23 6.46
N ALA A 555 -13.76 -77.04 6.17
CA ALA A 555 -14.22 -76.42 4.93
C ALA A 555 -14.46 -74.92 5.14
N TRP A 556 -14.12 -74.11 4.14
CA TRP A 556 -14.44 -72.69 4.13
C TRP A 556 -14.92 -72.24 2.76
N ALA A 557 -15.77 -71.21 2.75
CA ALA A 557 -16.22 -70.52 1.55
C ALA A 557 -15.96 -69.02 1.72
N ARG A 558 -15.40 -68.38 0.68
CA ARG A 558 -15.30 -66.91 0.62
C ARG A 558 -16.14 -66.41 -0.57
N LYS A 559 -16.99 -65.43 -0.26
CA LYS A 559 -17.85 -64.72 -1.19
C LYS A 559 -17.10 -63.59 -1.87
#